data_AF-A0A0L0N056-F1
#
_entry.id   AF-A0A0L0N056-F1
#
_cell.length_a   1.000
_cell.length_b   1.000
_cell.length_c   1.000
_cell.angle_alpha   90.00
_cell.angle_beta   90.00
_cell.angle_gamma   90.00
#
_symmetry.space_group_name_H-M   'P 1'
#
loop_
_entity.id
_entity.type
_entity.pdbx_description
1 polymer ?
#
loop_
_entity_poly.entity_id
_entity_poly.type
_entity_poly.pdbx_seq_one_letter_code
_entity_poly.pdbx_strand_id
1 'polypeptide(L)'
;MIRRKRDPDARIGPGSDAYGHVRPNGPFTTAHADSAVTQGYIFVPGATQGLHASNASSPNWKTTLLKQTTPLEADDKMHSALFWSALLALAASPPCHAESFDYIIVGAGTSGLVLANRLSQDPSVAVAVIDPGADQRGNPTVRNPAVWPQLLKTPVNWAYQSVPQANASGRVIEYDAGKGIGGTSLINGMTYIRGDKAQFDAWEELGNPGWNWDTLLHYYKRLEKFSPPEPWQIQVGASAKSEYHGERGQLHVGFTPMLQNGSFYDAARASWSTLGQGVNEDADSGTTRGFDVWPQTLDTQRNERWDAATAFFWPVSARQNPHLLNGTASRVVWAPGGDARGPQASGVEYVTPANERRTVNATREVIISAGALRTPLILERSGIGNPRLLRERGIEPVVDSPGVGENLIDQPNVSLLYASKVTHNGTSPYATFATARDLFGSRVGDVATSTRASLRQWAEQAAQSSNGGLNASALEHIFRIQHGLVFDKGVTIAEILTTAGADKLLSALWALLPFSRGSVHIRSADDIGGPVIDPKFLAVGFDRTVQVAAGRLAAEFWRTAPISDVVAGQYLPSSTVLPPDATDAQWESWTANTLGSNAHSVGTAAMMARELGGVVDPSLRV
;
A
#
# COMPACT_ATOMS: atom_id res chain seq x y z
N MET A 1 62.46 -43.53 -6.98
CA MET A 1 63.19 -44.56 -6.21
C MET A 1 62.84 -44.39 -4.71
N ILE A 2 62.87 -45.45 -3.89
CA ILE A 2 62.87 -45.43 -2.39
C ILE A 2 61.62 -44.75 -1.73
N ARG A 3 60.57 -45.37 -1.13
CA ARG A 3 60.37 -46.46 -0.11
C ARG A 3 60.97 -46.15 1.28
N ARG A 4 60.34 -46.31 2.46
CA ARG A 4 58.99 -46.76 2.98
C ARG A 4 58.32 -45.58 3.75
N LYS A 5 57.46 -45.61 4.79
CA LYS A 5 56.70 -46.54 5.71
C LYS A 5 55.49 -45.70 6.26
N ARG A 6 54.32 -46.11 6.80
CA ARG A 6 53.74 -47.29 7.51
C ARG A 6 54.20 -47.51 8.97
N ASP A 7 53.38 -47.82 9.99
CA ASP A 7 51.91 -47.99 10.11
C ASP A 7 51.48 -47.85 11.62
N PRO A 8 50.26 -48.21 12.13
CA PRO A 8 49.58 -47.45 13.21
C PRO A 8 49.32 -48.22 14.54
N ASP A 9 48.11 -48.07 15.11
CA ASP A 9 47.48 -48.74 16.28
C ASP A 9 47.90 -48.29 17.71
N ALA A 10 47.05 -48.28 18.75
CA ALA A 10 45.59 -48.54 18.88
C ALA A 10 44.98 -47.98 20.21
N ARG A 11 43.62 -47.93 20.27
CA ARG A 11 42.59 -48.11 21.38
C ARG A 11 43.06 -48.07 22.88
N ILE A 12 42.26 -47.78 23.94
CA ILE A 12 40.86 -48.08 24.34
C ILE A 12 40.41 -47.04 25.44
N GLY A 13 39.10 -46.85 25.75
CA GLY A 13 38.58 -46.14 26.97
C GLY A 13 38.15 -47.13 28.10
N PRO A 14 37.08 -46.93 28.92
CA PRO A 14 36.35 -45.71 29.37
C PRO A 14 35.95 -45.73 30.90
N GLY A 15 35.15 -44.75 31.39
CA GLY A 15 34.53 -44.64 32.76
C GLY A 15 34.58 -43.18 33.30
N SER A 16 33.51 -42.49 33.78
CA SER A 16 32.50 -42.70 34.85
C SER A 16 33.11 -42.58 36.27
N ASP A 17 32.57 -41.88 37.29
CA ASP A 17 31.27 -41.24 37.63
C ASP A 17 31.54 -39.94 38.49
N ALA A 18 30.79 -38.82 38.58
CA ALA A 18 29.38 -38.46 38.92
C ALA A 18 29.18 -37.87 40.36
N TYR A 19 28.32 -36.85 40.51
CA TYR A 19 27.93 -36.07 41.73
C TYR A 19 29.00 -35.11 42.35
N GLY A 20 28.67 -33.96 42.97
CA GLY A 20 27.36 -33.34 43.28
C GLY A 20 27.43 -31.83 43.67
N HIS A 21 26.28 -31.22 44.02
CA HIS A 21 26.02 -29.76 44.14
C HIS A 21 26.77 -28.96 45.24
N VAL A 22 26.93 -27.63 45.01
CA VAL A 22 26.58 -26.51 45.93
C VAL A 22 26.27 -25.22 45.10
N ARG A 23 25.39 -24.32 45.58
CA ARG A 23 25.21 -22.91 45.11
C ARG A 23 25.76 -21.93 46.15
N PRO A 24 26.08 -20.66 45.79
CA PRO A 24 25.18 -19.60 46.25
C PRO A 24 24.95 -18.41 45.28
N ASN A 25 23.75 -17.83 45.41
CA ASN A 25 23.31 -16.42 45.29
C ASN A 25 24.01 -15.43 44.32
N GLY A 26 23.20 -14.70 43.55
CA GLY A 26 23.56 -13.43 42.89
C GLY A 26 23.30 -12.20 43.79
N PRO A 27 22.85 -11.03 43.27
CA PRO A 27 22.30 -10.75 41.94
C PRO A 27 23.13 -9.76 41.09
N PHE A 28 22.82 -9.68 39.79
CA PHE A 28 23.04 -8.46 38.99
C PHE A 28 21.75 -8.08 38.26
N THR A 29 21.51 -6.77 38.15
CA THR A 29 20.25 -6.19 37.69
C THR A 29 20.13 -6.19 36.17
N THR A 30 19.04 -6.76 35.65
CA THR A 30 18.62 -6.57 34.26
C THR A 30 18.14 -5.12 34.06
N ALA A 31 18.95 -4.31 33.40
CA ALA A 31 18.48 -3.02 32.88
C ALA A 31 17.48 -3.28 31.75
N HIS A 32 16.27 -2.75 31.87
CA HIS A 32 15.35 -2.68 30.74
C HIS A 32 15.91 -1.69 29.73
N ALA A 33 16.28 -2.17 28.55
CA ALA A 33 16.49 -1.32 27.39
C ALA A 33 15.13 -1.09 26.72
N ASP A 34 14.59 0.12 26.82
CA ASP A 34 13.33 0.47 26.18
C ASP A 34 13.46 0.32 24.66
N SER A 35 12.63 -0.55 24.08
CA SER A 35 12.60 -0.82 22.65
C SER A 35 11.88 0.32 21.91
N ALA A 36 12.56 1.44 21.73
CA ALA A 36 12.07 2.57 20.95
C ALA A 36 11.77 2.14 19.50
N VAL A 37 10.52 2.30 19.08
CA VAL A 37 9.99 1.76 17.82
C VAL A 37 10.49 2.56 16.61
N THR A 38 11.34 1.95 15.78
CA THR A 38 11.67 2.43 14.43
C THR A 38 10.55 2.09 13.44
N GLN A 39 9.49 2.88 13.45
CA GLN A 39 8.55 2.98 12.33
C GLN A 39 9.04 4.01 11.29
N GLY A 40 8.57 3.90 10.04
CA GLY A 40 9.04 4.70 8.92
C GLY A 40 8.83 6.21 9.11
N TYR A 41 9.92 6.99 9.04
CA TYR A 41 9.88 8.45 9.20
C TYR A 41 9.48 9.16 7.90
N ILE A 42 8.18 9.26 7.63
CA ILE A 42 7.66 10.22 6.65
C ILE A 42 7.64 11.60 7.31
N PHE A 43 8.57 12.48 6.90
CA PHE A 43 8.76 13.79 7.53
C PHE A 43 7.70 14.82 7.09
N VAL A 44 7.30 15.68 8.04
CA VAL A 44 6.35 16.79 7.85
C VAL A 44 7.10 18.12 8.03
N PRO A 45 7.34 18.89 6.95
CA PRO A 45 7.97 20.20 7.06
C PRO A 45 6.99 21.27 7.61
N GLY A 46 7.37 21.92 8.72
CA GLY A 46 6.81 23.21 9.16
C GLY A 46 5.67 23.15 10.20
N ALA A 47 6.01 23.32 11.49
CA ALA A 47 5.03 23.50 12.57
C ALA A 47 5.59 24.27 13.82
N THR A 48 6.32 25.37 13.61
CA THR A 48 6.82 26.27 14.67
C THR A 48 6.86 27.71 14.16
N GLN A 49 6.58 28.76 14.94
CA GLN A 49 5.82 28.90 16.21
C GLN A 49 5.43 30.39 16.35
N GLY A 50 4.50 30.78 17.22
CA GLY A 50 4.19 32.21 17.36
C GLY A 50 3.10 32.64 18.34
N LEU A 51 3.34 32.52 19.65
CA LEU A 51 2.60 33.29 20.67
C LEU A 51 3.51 33.65 21.86
N HIS A 52 3.84 34.94 21.98
CA HIS A 52 4.42 35.54 23.19
C HIS A 52 3.37 36.42 23.86
N ALA A 53 2.94 36.04 25.07
CA ALA A 53 2.22 36.92 26.00
C ALA A 53 2.51 36.50 27.44
N SER A 54 2.57 37.48 28.35
CA SER A 54 3.13 37.36 29.70
C SER A 54 2.09 37.12 30.82
N ASN A 55 2.62 36.92 32.04
CA ASN A 55 1.99 37.14 33.36
C ASN A 55 1.10 36.06 34.00
N ALA A 56 1.75 35.24 34.83
CA ALA A 56 1.69 35.28 36.30
C ALA A 56 0.36 35.07 37.09
N SER A 57 0.54 34.39 38.24
CA SER A 57 -0.28 34.36 39.47
C SER A 57 -1.71 33.76 39.43
N SER A 58 -1.86 32.66 40.16
CA SER A 58 -3.12 32.17 40.75
C SER A 58 -3.50 33.02 42.00
N PRO A 59 -4.75 32.96 42.53
CA PRO A 59 -5.10 31.89 43.48
C PRO A 59 -6.59 31.43 43.59
N ASN A 60 -6.75 30.20 44.10
CA ASN A 60 -7.85 29.60 44.89
C ASN A 60 -9.15 30.37 45.22
N TRP A 61 -10.31 29.72 44.99
CA TRP A 61 -11.34 29.39 46.01
C TRP A 61 -12.29 28.29 45.47
N LYS A 62 -12.41 27.13 46.14
CA LYS A 62 -13.38 26.70 47.16
C LYS A 62 -14.87 26.62 46.72
N THR A 63 -15.40 25.39 46.76
CA THR A 63 -16.81 25.00 46.58
C THR A 63 -17.66 25.15 47.84
N THR A 64 -18.96 25.40 47.66
CA THR A 64 -20.02 25.26 48.69
C THR A 64 -21.32 24.75 48.04
N LEU A 65 -22.09 23.90 48.72
CA LEU A 65 -23.42 23.41 48.30
C LEU A 65 -24.56 24.03 49.13
N LEU A 66 -25.79 24.00 48.59
CA LEU A 66 -27.13 23.70 49.18
C LEU A 66 -28.22 24.26 48.21
N LYS A 67 -29.29 23.55 47.81
CA LYS A 67 -30.60 23.29 48.48
C LYS A 67 -31.33 24.60 48.90
N GLN A 68 -32.66 24.79 48.73
CA GLN A 68 -33.78 23.82 48.71
C GLN A 68 -35.13 24.42 48.16
N THR A 69 -36.11 23.57 47.78
CA THR A 69 -37.60 23.72 47.77
C THR A 69 -38.39 24.81 46.96
N THR A 70 -39.14 24.33 45.94
CA THR A 70 -40.62 24.35 45.65
C THR A 70 -41.67 24.91 46.67
N PRO A 71 -43.03 25.00 46.40
CA PRO A 71 -43.91 24.59 45.25
C PRO A 71 -45.15 25.53 44.89
N LEU A 72 -46.13 24.99 44.10
CA LEU A 72 -47.58 25.37 43.92
C LEU A 72 -47.93 26.55 42.95
N GLU A 73 -49.10 26.65 42.27
CA GLU A 73 -50.36 25.83 42.12
C GLU A 73 -51.03 26.13 40.73
N ALA A 74 -51.55 25.15 39.96
CA ALA A 74 -52.96 24.67 39.77
C ALA A 74 -53.94 25.58 38.96
N ASP A 75 -54.93 25.12 38.17
CA ASP A 75 -55.34 23.75 37.72
C ASP A 75 -55.56 23.74 36.16
N ASP A 76 -56.68 23.51 35.44
CA ASP A 76 -58.07 23.07 35.74
C ASP A 76 -58.74 22.30 34.55
N LYS A 77 -59.06 21.00 34.76
CA LYS A 77 -60.32 20.25 34.49
C LYS A 77 -61.15 20.34 33.16
N MET A 78 -61.94 19.33 32.71
CA MET A 78 -61.96 17.84 32.85
C MET A 78 -63.05 17.13 31.98
N HIS A 79 -62.94 15.80 31.79
CA HIS A 79 -63.99 14.78 31.49
C HIS A 79 -64.69 14.57 30.12
N SER A 80 -64.41 13.41 29.47
CA SER A 80 -65.31 12.22 29.31
C SER A 80 -64.58 11.15 28.44
N ALA A 81 -64.47 9.83 28.72
CA ALA A 81 -65.37 8.76 29.22
C ALA A 81 -66.20 8.08 28.10
N LEU A 82 -66.23 6.74 27.84
CA LEU A 82 -65.52 5.53 28.34
C LEU A 82 -65.60 4.39 27.27
N PHE A 83 -64.58 3.49 27.22
CA PHE A 83 -64.55 2.07 26.76
C PHE A 83 -65.44 1.53 25.60
N TRP A 84 -64.83 0.80 24.65
CA TRP A 84 -64.76 -0.70 24.68
C TRP A 84 -63.72 -1.28 23.71
N SER A 85 -63.41 -2.57 23.84
CA SER A 85 -62.24 -3.24 23.24
C SER A 85 -62.50 -3.93 21.90
N ALA A 86 -61.52 -3.91 20.97
CA ALA A 86 -61.50 -4.80 19.81
C ALA A 86 -60.05 -5.20 19.39
N LEU A 87 -59.88 -6.52 19.21
CA LEU A 87 -58.76 -7.33 18.69
C LEU A 87 -57.40 -6.71 18.29
N LEU A 88 -56.34 -7.46 18.61
CA LEU A 88 -55.07 -7.42 17.88
C LEU A 88 -55.31 -7.77 16.40
N ALA A 89 -54.96 -6.84 15.50
CA ALA A 89 -54.41 -7.23 14.21
C ALA A 89 -52.89 -7.29 14.36
N LEU A 90 -52.29 -8.48 14.26
CA LEU A 90 -50.86 -8.55 13.93
C LEU A 90 -50.72 -8.04 12.50
N ALA A 91 -50.36 -6.78 12.34
CA ALA A 91 -49.67 -6.33 11.15
C ALA A 91 -48.34 -7.10 11.12
N ALA A 92 -48.31 -8.22 10.39
CA ALA A 92 -47.07 -8.89 10.09
C ALA A 92 -46.16 -7.86 9.42
N SER A 93 -44.97 -7.64 9.96
CA SER A 93 -43.94 -6.87 9.29
C SER A 93 -43.82 -7.43 7.86
N PRO A 94 -43.85 -6.60 6.81
CA PRO A 94 -43.57 -7.10 5.47
C PRO A 94 -42.22 -7.83 5.52
N PRO A 95 -42.04 -8.94 4.78
CA PRO A 95 -40.75 -9.62 4.72
C PRO A 95 -39.71 -8.57 4.36
N CYS A 96 -38.60 -8.55 5.11
CA CYS A 96 -37.56 -7.53 4.95
C CYS A 96 -37.06 -7.57 3.49
N HIS A 97 -37.53 -6.64 2.67
CA HIS A 97 -37.11 -6.53 1.28
C HIS A 97 -35.66 -6.07 1.29
N ALA A 98 -34.75 -7.04 1.11
CA ALA A 98 -33.34 -6.77 0.87
C ALA A 98 -33.23 -5.74 -0.26
N GLU A 99 -32.57 -4.62 0.01
CA GLU A 99 -32.41 -3.55 -0.97
C GLU A 99 -31.67 -4.11 -2.19
N SER A 100 -32.19 -3.82 -3.38
CA SER A 100 -31.76 -4.46 -4.62
C SER A 100 -31.28 -3.40 -5.61
N PHE A 101 -30.09 -3.63 -6.16
CA PHE A 101 -29.39 -2.73 -7.06
C PHE A 101 -28.96 -3.50 -8.31
N ASP A 102 -28.66 -2.82 -9.41
CA ASP A 102 -28.06 -3.48 -10.58
C ASP A 102 -26.63 -3.95 -10.27
N TYR A 103 -25.87 -3.07 -9.63
CA TYR A 103 -24.48 -3.29 -9.27
C TYR A 103 -24.25 -3.08 -7.77
N ILE A 104 -23.53 -3.99 -7.14
CA ILE A 104 -22.99 -3.79 -5.79
C ILE A 104 -21.46 -3.70 -5.87
N ILE A 105 -20.92 -2.57 -5.47
CA ILE A 105 -19.48 -2.32 -5.37
C ILE A 105 -19.06 -2.47 -3.91
N VAL A 106 -18.08 -3.32 -3.63
CA VAL A 106 -17.52 -3.51 -2.28
C VAL A 106 -16.23 -2.72 -2.16
N GLY A 107 -16.23 -1.66 -1.35
CA GLY A 107 -15.11 -0.75 -1.13
C GLY A 107 -15.30 0.59 -1.85
N ALA A 108 -15.45 1.66 -1.07
CA ALA A 108 -15.47 3.06 -1.53
C ALA A 108 -14.05 3.62 -1.73
N GLY A 109 -13.15 2.80 -2.27
CA GLY A 109 -11.75 3.12 -2.51
C GLY A 109 -11.48 3.69 -3.90
N THR A 110 -10.19 3.85 -4.22
CA THR A 110 -9.67 4.46 -5.46
C THR A 110 -10.37 3.94 -6.72
N SER A 111 -10.47 2.61 -6.89
CA SER A 111 -11.11 1.99 -8.06
C SER A 111 -12.64 1.97 -7.97
N GLY A 112 -13.19 1.64 -6.80
CA GLY A 112 -14.63 1.46 -6.60
C GLY A 112 -15.43 2.74 -6.86
N LEU A 113 -14.89 3.90 -6.50
CA LEU A 113 -15.56 5.19 -6.74
C LEU A 113 -15.50 5.63 -8.22
N VAL A 114 -14.48 5.21 -8.99
CA VAL A 114 -14.49 5.38 -10.45
C VAL A 114 -15.63 4.56 -11.06
N LEU A 115 -15.78 3.29 -10.67
CA LEU A 115 -16.84 2.42 -11.18
C LEU A 115 -18.23 2.94 -10.78
N ALA A 116 -18.41 3.39 -9.54
CA ALA A 116 -19.64 4.04 -9.09
C ALA A 116 -19.97 5.30 -9.91
N ASN A 117 -18.97 6.12 -10.25
CA ASN A 117 -19.14 7.30 -11.11
C ASN A 117 -19.62 6.95 -12.51
N ARG A 118 -19.08 5.88 -13.11
CA ARG A 118 -19.36 5.46 -14.49
C ARG A 118 -20.68 4.70 -14.63
N LEU A 119 -20.95 3.74 -13.76
CA LEU A 119 -22.17 2.93 -13.81
C LEU A 119 -23.41 3.80 -13.56
N SER A 120 -23.36 4.71 -12.59
CA SER A 120 -24.46 5.65 -12.31
C SER A 120 -24.61 6.81 -13.31
N GLN A 121 -23.90 6.81 -14.45
CA GLN A 121 -24.14 7.79 -15.54
C GLN A 121 -25.47 7.52 -16.25
N ASP A 122 -25.88 6.25 -16.32
CA ASP A 122 -27.22 5.88 -16.72
C ASP A 122 -28.16 6.01 -15.49
N PRO A 123 -29.20 6.88 -15.54
CA PRO A 123 -30.12 7.05 -14.41
C PRO A 123 -31.03 5.83 -14.17
N SER A 124 -31.08 4.86 -15.09
CA SER A 124 -31.80 3.59 -14.91
C SER A 124 -30.98 2.51 -14.20
N VAL A 125 -29.69 2.74 -13.96
CA VAL A 125 -28.78 1.79 -13.30
C VAL A 125 -28.61 2.17 -11.83
N ALA A 126 -29.13 1.35 -10.92
CA ALA A 126 -28.97 1.50 -9.48
C ALA A 126 -27.65 0.86 -9.01
N VAL A 127 -26.87 1.59 -8.20
CA VAL A 127 -25.53 1.18 -7.74
C VAL A 127 -25.41 1.36 -6.24
N ALA A 128 -25.14 0.30 -5.50
CA ALA A 128 -24.72 0.38 -4.10
C ALA A 128 -23.19 0.34 -3.98
N VAL A 129 -22.63 1.09 -3.02
CA VAL A 129 -21.22 1.03 -2.63
C VAL A 129 -21.14 0.77 -1.13
N ILE A 130 -20.61 -0.39 -0.74
CA ILE A 130 -20.49 -0.82 0.66
C ILE A 130 -19.11 -0.47 1.19
N ASP A 131 -19.01 0.36 2.23
CA ASP A 131 -17.74 0.68 2.89
C ASP A 131 -17.92 1.06 4.38
N PRO A 132 -17.02 0.68 5.30
CA PRO A 132 -17.08 1.05 6.72
C PRO A 132 -16.33 2.37 7.05
N GLY A 133 -15.79 3.06 6.05
CA GLY A 133 -15.06 4.31 6.19
C GLY A 133 -15.97 5.53 6.33
N ALA A 134 -15.55 6.50 7.14
CA ALA A 134 -16.27 7.76 7.30
C ALA A 134 -16.02 8.74 6.14
N ASP A 135 -16.96 9.64 5.90
CA ASP A 135 -16.81 10.81 5.03
C ASP A 135 -15.67 11.71 5.55
N GLN A 136 -14.74 12.08 4.68
CA GLN A 136 -13.57 12.90 5.00
C GLN A 136 -13.63 14.33 4.45
N ARG A 137 -14.72 14.79 3.82
CA ARG A 137 -14.82 16.14 3.24
C ARG A 137 -14.52 17.29 4.23
N GLY A 138 -14.85 17.07 5.50
CA GLY A 138 -14.59 18.00 6.59
C GLY A 138 -13.21 17.87 7.25
N ASN A 139 -12.36 16.93 6.82
CA ASN A 139 -11.07 16.65 7.45
C ASN A 139 -9.95 17.52 6.83
N PRO A 140 -9.41 18.53 7.54
CA PRO A 140 -8.38 19.41 7.00
C PRO A 140 -7.03 18.69 6.78
N THR A 141 -6.75 17.64 7.54
CA THR A 141 -5.50 16.87 7.45
C THR A 141 -5.47 15.97 6.20
N VAL A 142 -6.65 15.51 5.73
CA VAL A 142 -6.78 14.84 4.42
C VAL A 142 -6.54 15.84 3.29
N ARG A 143 -7.20 17.02 3.34
CA ARG A 143 -7.13 18.01 2.27
C ARG A 143 -5.76 18.68 2.13
N ASN A 144 -4.99 18.85 3.20
CA ASN A 144 -3.73 19.61 3.18
C ASN A 144 -2.49 18.73 2.83
N PRO A 145 -1.82 18.98 1.69
CA PRO A 145 -0.62 18.24 1.26
C PRO A 145 0.57 18.27 2.22
N ALA A 146 0.71 19.30 3.06
CA ALA A 146 1.87 19.44 3.94
C ALA A 146 1.83 18.50 5.16
N VAL A 147 0.64 18.10 5.60
CA VAL A 147 0.44 17.43 6.91
C VAL A 147 -0.17 16.02 6.82
N TRP A 148 -0.39 15.49 5.61
CA TRP A 148 -0.99 14.17 5.40
C TRP A 148 -0.35 13.01 6.19
N PRO A 149 0.98 12.94 6.48
CA PRO A 149 1.56 11.83 7.22
C PRO A 149 1.00 11.66 8.65
N GLN A 150 0.38 12.71 9.21
CA GLN A 150 -0.34 12.63 10.49
C GLN A 150 -1.51 11.64 10.42
N LEU A 151 -2.14 11.46 9.25
CA LEU A 151 -3.29 10.57 9.04
C LEU A 151 -2.96 9.10 9.35
N LEU A 152 -1.70 8.69 9.17
CA LEU A 152 -1.23 7.32 9.40
C LEU A 152 -1.43 6.87 10.86
N LYS A 153 -1.53 7.82 11.80
CA LYS A 153 -1.78 7.56 13.23
C LYS A 153 -3.20 7.98 13.65
N THR A 154 -4.16 7.96 12.72
CA THR A 154 -5.58 8.24 12.96
C THR A 154 -6.47 7.07 12.50
N PRO A 155 -7.76 7.01 12.90
CA PRO A 155 -8.71 6.02 12.41
C PRO A 155 -9.03 6.07 10.90
N VAL A 156 -8.46 7.03 10.15
CA VAL A 156 -8.50 7.09 8.68
C VAL A 156 -7.48 6.12 8.05
N ASN A 157 -6.59 5.53 8.85
CA ASN A 157 -5.74 4.41 8.46
C ASN A 157 -6.29 3.09 9.02
N TRP A 158 -6.19 2.00 8.25
CA TRP A 158 -6.43 0.64 8.73
C TRP A 158 -5.28 0.10 9.58
N ALA A 159 -4.03 0.56 9.36
CA ALA A 159 -2.82 0.16 10.06
C ALA A 159 -2.70 -1.38 10.24
N TYR A 160 -2.89 -2.13 9.14
CA TYR A 160 -2.80 -3.59 9.16
C TYR A 160 -1.39 -4.03 9.59
N GLN A 161 -1.23 -5.29 10.01
CA GLN A 161 0.03 -5.80 10.52
C GLN A 161 0.36 -7.14 9.85
N SER A 162 1.61 -7.32 9.44
CA SER A 162 2.09 -8.58 8.86
C SER A 162 2.25 -9.70 9.91
N VAL A 163 2.44 -10.93 9.45
CA VAL A 163 3.11 -11.96 10.26
C VAL A 163 4.59 -11.58 10.47
N PRO A 164 5.27 -12.08 11.52
CA PRO A 164 6.71 -11.91 11.73
C PRO A 164 7.53 -12.27 10.48
N GLN A 165 8.27 -11.31 9.94
CA GLN A 165 8.96 -11.44 8.65
C GLN A 165 10.35 -12.06 8.77
N ALA A 166 10.49 -13.29 8.27
CA ALA A 166 11.69 -14.11 8.43
C ALA A 166 13.00 -13.42 7.96
N ASN A 167 12.98 -12.75 6.80
CA ASN A 167 14.15 -12.04 6.25
C ASN A 167 14.21 -10.55 6.65
N ALA A 168 13.33 -10.09 7.55
CA ALA A 168 13.32 -8.73 8.09
C ALA A 168 13.43 -8.75 9.63
N SER A 169 14.38 -9.55 10.13
CA SER A 169 14.69 -9.74 11.56
C SER A 169 13.53 -10.21 12.43
N GLY A 170 12.55 -10.93 11.86
CA GLY A 170 11.35 -11.38 12.57
C GLY A 170 10.38 -10.25 12.95
N ARG A 171 10.57 -9.03 12.42
CA ARG A 171 9.69 -7.89 12.72
C ARG A 171 8.29 -8.11 12.15
N VAL A 172 7.29 -7.63 12.87
CA VAL A 172 5.95 -7.35 12.32
C VAL A 172 6.01 -5.99 11.63
N ILE A 173 5.43 -5.89 10.44
CA ILE A 173 5.48 -4.70 9.60
C ILE A 173 4.07 -4.12 9.46
N GLU A 174 3.96 -2.81 9.66
CA GLU A 174 2.74 -2.03 9.51
C GLU A 174 2.43 -1.80 8.02
N TYR A 175 1.15 -1.92 7.67
CA TYR A 175 0.61 -1.83 6.31
C TYR A 175 -0.48 -0.76 6.28
N ASP A 176 -0.09 0.41 5.78
CA ASP A 176 -0.96 1.58 5.72
C ASP A 176 -1.96 1.49 4.56
N ALA A 177 -3.25 1.72 4.86
CA ALA A 177 -4.33 1.69 3.88
C ALA A 177 -5.50 2.56 4.34
N GLY A 178 -6.13 3.30 3.42
CA GLY A 178 -7.15 4.27 3.79
C GLY A 178 -8.49 3.65 4.19
N LYS A 179 -9.03 4.13 5.31
CA LYS A 179 -10.34 3.78 5.88
C LYS A 179 -11.26 5.01 5.87
N GLY A 180 -11.83 5.29 4.70
CA GLY A 180 -12.70 6.44 4.46
C GLY A 180 -13.26 6.39 3.05
N ILE A 181 -14.31 7.17 2.77
CA ILE A 181 -14.83 7.32 1.41
C ILE A 181 -13.74 8.03 0.58
N GLY A 182 -13.06 7.28 -0.31
CA GLY A 182 -11.84 7.64 -1.02
C GLY A 182 -10.71 6.60 -0.89
N GLY A 183 -10.75 5.74 0.13
CA GLY A 183 -9.73 4.71 0.39
C GLY A 183 -8.31 5.28 0.57
N THR A 184 -7.28 4.53 0.16
CA THR A 184 -5.87 4.94 0.35
C THR A 184 -5.50 6.24 -0.36
N SER A 185 -6.27 6.69 -1.36
CA SER A 185 -6.05 8.03 -1.98
C SER A 185 -6.23 9.20 -0.99
N LEU A 186 -6.90 8.98 0.15
CA LEU A 186 -7.01 9.94 1.25
C LEU A 186 -5.70 10.12 2.05
N ILE A 187 -4.80 9.13 2.02
CA ILE A 187 -3.62 9.05 2.92
C ILE A 187 -2.29 8.80 2.20
N ASN A 188 -2.24 8.76 0.86
CA ASN A 188 -0.99 8.50 0.11
C ASN A 188 -0.14 9.77 -0.08
N GLY A 189 1.09 9.62 -0.60
CA GLY A 189 2.01 10.71 -0.93
C GLY A 189 1.61 11.62 -2.11
N MET A 190 0.46 11.37 -2.75
CA MET A 190 -0.07 12.09 -3.92
C MET A 190 0.79 12.06 -5.20
N THR A 191 1.95 11.39 -5.21
CA THR A 191 2.78 11.17 -6.40
C THR A 191 1.95 10.58 -7.54
N TYR A 192 2.03 11.18 -8.74
CA TYR A 192 1.37 10.70 -9.95
C TYR A 192 2.45 10.37 -10.98
N ILE A 193 2.79 9.08 -11.08
CA ILE A 193 3.74 8.50 -12.04
C ILE A 193 3.18 7.13 -12.49
N ARG A 194 3.30 6.79 -13.78
CA ARG A 194 2.77 5.56 -14.38
C ARG A 194 3.75 4.37 -14.35
N GLY A 195 4.81 4.41 -15.18
CA GLY A 195 5.73 3.27 -15.37
C GLY A 195 6.22 3.09 -16.81
N ASP A 196 7.14 2.15 -17.03
CA ASP A 196 7.69 1.87 -18.37
C ASP A 196 6.71 1.06 -19.24
N LYS A 197 6.52 1.46 -20.52
CA LYS A 197 5.61 0.84 -21.50
C LYS A 197 5.68 -0.69 -21.51
N ALA A 198 6.89 -1.24 -21.53
CA ALA A 198 7.11 -2.68 -21.61
C ALA A 198 6.50 -3.46 -20.43
N GLN A 199 6.42 -2.86 -19.24
CA GLN A 199 5.83 -3.50 -18.06
C GLN A 199 4.31 -3.70 -18.21
N PHE A 200 3.64 -2.79 -18.93
CA PHE A 200 2.22 -2.88 -19.26
C PHE A 200 1.97 -3.82 -20.45
N ASP A 201 2.78 -3.72 -21.51
CA ASP A 201 2.68 -4.61 -22.67
C ASP A 201 2.83 -6.09 -22.27
N ALA A 202 3.65 -6.39 -21.27
CA ALA A 202 3.84 -7.74 -20.73
C ALA A 202 2.59 -8.32 -20.01
N TRP A 203 1.53 -7.54 -19.77
CA TRP A 203 0.27 -8.11 -19.27
C TRP A 203 -0.42 -8.95 -20.35
N GLU A 204 -0.20 -8.65 -21.64
CA GLU A 204 -0.64 -9.50 -22.74
C GLU A 204 0.12 -10.85 -22.77
N GLU A 205 1.42 -10.86 -22.44
CA GLU A 205 2.22 -12.09 -22.29
C GLU A 205 1.71 -12.99 -21.15
N LEU A 206 1.05 -12.41 -20.13
CA LEU A 206 0.36 -13.15 -19.06
C LEU A 206 -1.06 -13.64 -19.44
N GLY A 207 -1.46 -13.50 -20.71
CA GLY A 207 -2.73 -13.97 -21.24
C GLY A 207 -3.86 -12.93 -21.25
N ASN A 208 -3.55 -11.63 -21.13
CA ASN A 208 -4.54 -10.56 -21.04
C ASN A 208 -4.59 -9.67 -22.31
N PRO A 209 -5.09 -10.17 -23.47
CA PRO A 209 -5.10 -9.40 -24.71
C PRO A 209 -5.89 -8.08 -24.57
N GLY A 210 -5.34 -7.00 -25.11
CA GLY A 210 -5.86 -5.64 -24.98
C GLY A 210 -5.33 -4.87 -23.76
N TRP A 211 -4.74 -5.54 -22.77
CA TRP A 211 -4.09 -4.90 -21.63
C TRP A 211 -2.62 -4.60 -21.96
N ASN A 212 -2.42 -3.48 -22.64
CA ASN A 212 -1.12 -2.95 -23.04
C ASN A 212 -1.04 -1.45 -22.78
N TRP A 213 0.13 -0.85 -22.98
CA TRP A 213 0.33 0.59 -22.74
C TRP A 213 -0.63 1.49 -23.54
N ASP A 214 -0.91 1.18 -24.79
CA ASP A 214 -1.67 2.09 -25.66
C ASP A 214 -3.15 2.14 -25.24
N THR A 215 -3.73 1.00 -24.86
CA THR A 215 -5.05 0.93 -24.21
C THR A 215 -5.06 1.67 -22.88
N LEU A 216 -4.05 1.45 -22.02
CA LEU A 216 -4.04 2.03 -20.68
C LEU A 216 -3.80 3.55 -20.72
N LEU A 217 -2.92 4.05 -21.60
CA LEU A 217 -2.69 5.48 -21.83
C LEU A 217 -3.98 6.20 -22.26
N HIS A 218 -4.82 5.56 -23.10
CA HIS A 218 -6.15 6.10 -23.41
C HIS A 218 -7.00 6.28 -22.13
N TYR A 219 -7.00 5.31 -21.21
CA TYR A 219 -7.77 5.41 -19.97
C TYR A 219 -7.17 6.36 -18.93
N TYR A 220 -5.83 6.43 -18.78
CA TYR A 220 -5.16 7.44 -17.96
C TYR A 220 -5.58 8.86 -18.39
N LYS A 221 -5.42 9.19 -19.68
CA LYS A 221 -5.81 10.48 -20.27
C LYS A 221 -7.31 10.77 -20.24
N ARG A 222 -8.16 9.75 -19.98
CA ARG A 222 -9.62 9.89 -19.83
C ARG A 222 -10.06 10.09 -18.36
N LEU A 223 -9.23 9.71 -17.40
CA LEU A 223 -9.45 9.96 -15.97
C LEU A 223 -8.84 11.28 -15.51
N GLU A 224 -7.71 11.66 -16.12
CA GLU A 224 -6.88 12.81 -15.79
C GLU A 224 -7.43 14.15 -16.28
N LYS A 225 -7.27 15.17 -15.43
CA LYS A 225 -7.35 16.60 -15.78
C LYS A 225 -6.06 17.25 -15.27
N PHE A 226 -5.09 17.32 -16.18
CA PHE A 226 -3.76 17.83 -15.97
C PHE A 226 -3.72 19.36 -16.00
N SER A 227 -2.96 19.94 -15.08
CA SER A 227 -2.57 21.35 -15.05
C SER A 227 -1.08 21.44 -15.40
N PRO A 228 -0.71 21.92 -16.61
CA PRO A 228 0.68 22.12 -17.01
C PRO A 228 1.47 22.99 -16.02
N PRO A 229 2.81 22.84 -15.96
CA PRO A 229 3.64 23.60 -15.03
C PRO A 229 3.65 25.09 -15.39
N GLU A 230 3.51 25.94 -14.37
CA GLU A 230 3.62 27.39 -14.51
C GLU A 230 5.06 27.79 -14.91
N PRO A 231 5.27 28.94 -15.58
CA PRO A 231 6.59 29.36 -16.07
C PRO A 231 7.70 29.41 -15.01
N TRP A 232 7.36 29.59 -13.74
CA TRP A 232 8.30 29.54 -12.62
C TRP A 232 8.59 28.11 -12.12
N GLN A 233 7.63 27.19 -12.26
CA GLN A 233 7.82 25.76 -11.94
C GLN A 233 8.76 25.11 -12.97
N ILE A 234 8.64 25.49 -14.24
CA ILE A 234 9.56 25.09 -15.32
C ILE A 234 11.01 25.52 -15.02
N GLN A 235 11.20 26.72 -14.46
CA GLN A 235 12.53 27.21 -14.06
C GLN A 235 13.18 26.39 -12.92
N VAL A 236 12.38 25.64 -12.15
CA VAL A 236 12.85 24.73 -11.09
C VAL A 236 12.51 23.26 -11.38
N GLY A 237 12.40 22.92 -12.67
CA GLY A 237 12.46 21.54 -13.15
C GLY A 237 11.16 20.85 -13.50
N ALA A 238 10.00 21.47 -13.25
CA ALA A 238 8.73 20.85 -13.62
C ALA A 238 8.53 20.84 -15.14
N SER A 239 8.39 19.65 -15.73
CA SER A 239 8.17 19.44 -17.16
C SER A 239 7.10 18.37 -17.40
N ALA A 240 6.50 18.40 -18.59
CA ALA A 240 5.48 17.44 -19.02
C ALA A 240 5.33 17.49 -20.55
N LYS A 241 4.89 16.38 -21.15
CA LYS A 241 4.66 16.23 -22.60
C LYS A 241 3.17 16.04 -22.85
N SER A 242 2.53 17.07 -23.41
CA SER A 242 1.06 17.17 -23.49
C SER A 242 0.39 16.03 -24.26
N GLU A 243 1.12 15.35 -25.15
CA GLU A 243 0.67 14.14 -25.84
C GLU A 243 0.44 12.93 -24.90
N TYR A 244 0.96 12.94 -23.67
CA TYR A 244 0.73 11.90 -22.66
C TYR A 244 -0.33 12.25 -21.60
N HIS A 245 -0.79 13.49 -21.53
CA HIS A 245 -1.70 13.96 -20.47
C HIS A 245 -3.14 14.21 -20.93
N GLY A 246 -4.10 13.98 -20.03
CA GLY A 246 -5.52 14.27 -20.21
C GLY A 246 -5.91 15.61 -19.61
N GLU A 247 -6.64 16.46 -20.34
CA GLU A 247 -7.06 17.80 -19.87
C GLU A 247 -8.52 17.85 -19.38
N ARG A 248 -9.27 16.74 -19.48
CA ARG A 248 -10.76 16.75 -19.46
C ARG A 248 -11.42 15.71 -18.56
N GLY A 249 -10.61 14.94 -17.83
CA GLY A 249 -11.08 14.00 -16.81
C GLY A 249 -11.51 14.71 -15.52
N GLN A 250 -11.44 13.98 -14.41
CA GLN A 250 -11.97 14.42 -13.11
C GLN A 250 -10.95 14.31 -11.97
N LEU A 251 -9.87 13.54 -12.16
CA LEU A 251 -8.71 13.55 -11.27
C LEU A 251 -7.85 14.76 -11.62
N HIS A 252 -7.83 15.80 -10.78
CA HIS A 252 -6.87 16.89 -10.93
C HIS A 252 -5.45 16.36 -10.70
N VAL A 253 -4.55 16.66 -11.63
CA VAL A 253 -3.13 16.34 -11.58
C VAL A 253 -2.34 17.59 -11.93
N GLY A 254 -1.23 17.86 -11.24
CA GLY A 254 -0.34 18.97 -11.59
C GLY A 254 0.70 19.28 -10.51
N PHE A 255 1.48 20.32 -10.74
CA PHE A 255 2.61 20.68 -9.89
C PHE A 255 2.18 21.55 -8.70
N THR A 256 2.61 21.19 -7.50
CA THR A 256 2.25 21.94 -6.29
C THR A 256 2.76 23.40 -6.36
N PRO A 257 1.95 24.40 -5.97
CA PRO A 257 2.42 25.77 -5.81
C PRO A 257 3.43 25.94 -4.66
N MET A 258 3.67 24.89 -3.86
CA MET A 258 4.71 24.85 -2.83
C MET A 258 6.05 24.27 -3.33
N LEU A 259 6.24 24.07 -4.65
CA LEU A 259 7.48 23.56 -5.22
C LEU A 259 8.68 24.44 -4.81
N GLN A 260 9.78 23.82 -4.34
CA GLN A 260 10.93 24.54 -3.77
C GLN A 260 11.60 25.43 -4.82
N ASN A 261 11.47 26.75 -4.64
CA ASN A 261 12.15 27.74 -5.45
C ASN A 261 13.55 28.03 -4.87
N GLY A 262 14.61 27.59 -5.56
CA GLY A 262 16.00 27.80 -5.18
C GLY A 262 16.96 26.81 -5.82
N SER A 263 18.26 26.93 -5.50
CA SER A 263 19.35 26.14 -6.11
C SER A 263 19.33 24.64 -5.84
N PHE A 264 18.39 24.13 -5.02
CA PHE A 264 18.32 22.71 -4.68
C PHE A 264 17.95 21.83 -5.88
N TYR A 265 17.08 22.31 -6.78
CA TYR A 265 16.79 21.61 -8.04
C TYR A 265 18.05 21.43 -8.89
N ASP A 266 18.75 22.54 -9.19
CA ASP A 266 19.96 22.52 -10.01
C ASP A 266 21.07 21.68 -9.37
N ALA A 267 21.18 21.72 -8.04
CA ALA A 267 22.16 20.91 -7.33
C ALA A 267 21.84 19.41 -7.43
N ALA A 268 20.57 19.02 -7.26
CA ALA A 268 20.14 17.64 -7.40
C ALA A 268 20.31 17.16 -8.85
N ARG A 269 19.88 17.96 -9.83
CA ARG A 269 20.04 17.72 -11.26
C ARG A 269 21.50 17.49 -11.66
N ALA A 270 22.42 18.32 -11.17
CA ALA A 270 23.85 18.20 -11.47
C ALA A 270 24.48 16.96 -10.83
N SER A 271 24.17 16.67 -9.56
CA SER A 271 24.66 15.46 -8.89
C SER A 271 24.11 14.19 -9.53
N TRP A 272 22.82 14.13 -9.87
CA TRP A 272 22.23 12.98 -10.57
C TRP A 272 22.80 12.78 -11.98
N SER A 273 22.98 13.86 -12.74
CA SER A 273 23.62 13.81 -14.07
C SER A 273 25.06 13.28 -14.00
N THR A 274 25.80 13.64 -12.94
CA THR A 274 27.16 13.12 -12.66
C THR A 274 27.17 11.61 -12.39
N LEU A 275 26.07 11.06 -11.85
CA LEU A 275 25.84 9.63 -11.62
C LEU A 275 25.13 8.93 -12.81
N GLY A 276 25.07 9.55 -13.99
CA GLY A 276 24.46 8.98 -15.20
C GLY A 276 22.92 9.03 -15.23
N GLN A 277 22.30 9.68 -14.24
CA GLN A 277 20.87 9.92 -14.18
C GLN A 277 20.57 11.32 -14.74
N GLY A 278 20.42 11.38 -16.07
CA GLY A 278 19.93 12.58 -16.75
C GLY A 278 18.48 12.90 -16.38
N VAL A 279 18.05 14.12 -16.68
CA VAL A 279 16.65 14.55 -16.49
C VAL A 279 15.73 13.69 -17.36
N ASN A 280 14.67 13.14 -16.75
CA ASN A 280 13.49 12.72 -17.48
C ASN A 280 12.56 13.93 -17.61
N GLU A 281 12.08 14.20 -18.82
CA GLU A 281 11.18 15.34 -19.08
C GLU A 281 9.73 15.04 -18.73
N ASP A 282 9.37 13.75 -18.62
CA ASP A 282 8.02 13.26 -18.33
C ASP A 282 8.07 11.77 -17.95
N ALA A 283 7.96 11.44 -16.66
CA ALA A 283 7.92 10.05 -16.19
C ALA A 283 6.62 9.28 -16.54
N ASP A 284 5.60 10.00 -17.02
CA ASP A 284 4.31 9.47 -17.49
C ASP A 284 4.29 9.15 -19.00
N SER A 285 5.41 9.35 -19.69
CA SER A 285 5.60 9.14 -21.13
C SER A 285 5.80 7.68 -21.57
N GLY A 286 5.80 6.72 -20.63
CA GLY A 286 6.07 5.31 -20.90
C GLY A 286 7.54 4.91 -20.78
N THR A 287 8.36 5.79 -20.21
CA THR A 287 9.71 5.50 -19.69
C THR A 287 9.93 6.34 -18.44
N THR A 288 10.16 5.73 -17.29
CA THR A 288 10.39 6.48 -16.04
C THR A 288 11.87 6.82 -15.82
N ARG A 289 12.81 6.10 -16.47
CA ARG A 289 14.26 6.20 -16.22
C ARG A 289 14.78 7.64 -16.23
N GLY A 290 15.51 8.01 -15.18
CA GLY A 290 16.15 9.31 -15.01
C GLY A 290 15.68 10.04 -13.77
N PHE A 291 16.13 11.28 -13.60
CA PHE A 291 15.74 12.20 -12.53
C PHE A 291 14.55 13.07 -12.98
N ASP A 292 13.46 13.05 -12.23
CA ASP A 292 12.17 13.65 -12.57
C ASP A 292 11.68 14.58 -11.45
N VAL A 293 10.89 15.61 -11.80
CA VAL A 293 10.10 16.40 -10.84
C VAL A 293 8.64 15.99 -11.03
N TRP A 294 8.03 15.31 -10.06
CA TRP A 294 6.76 14.62 -10.32
C TRP A 294 5.53 15.52 -10.18
N PRO A 295 4.50 15.36 -11.03
CA PRO A 295 3.19 15.95 -10.81
C PRO A 295 2.42 15.18 -9.71
N GLN A 296 1.46 15.85 -9.07
CA GLN A 296 0.72 15.30 -7.93
C GLN A 296 -0.80 15.34 -8.13
N THR A 297 -1.53 14.43 -7.48
CA THR A 297 -3.00 14.43 -7.44
C THR A 297 -3.53 15.53 -6.51
N LEU A 298 -3.53 16.78 -6.98
CA LEU A 298 -3.96 17.95 -6.21
C LEU A 298 -4.62 19.03 -7.08
N ASP A 299 -5.44 19.88 -6.46
CA ASP A 299 -5.90 21.15 -7.02
C ASP A 299 -4.78 22.19 -6.91
N THR A 300 -4.18 22.57 -8.04
CA THR A 300 -3.01 23.46 -8.09
C THR A 300 -3.32 24.90 -7.68
N GLN A 301 -4.59 25.32 -7.70
CA GLN A 301 -5.02 26.67 -7.30
C GLN A 301 -5.31 26.77 -5.80
N ARG A 302 -5.83 25.68 -5.21
CA ARG A 302 -6.14 25.58 -3.77
C ARG A 302 -5.00 25.01 -2.94
N ASN A 303 -4.05 24.32 -3.58
CA ASN A 303 -3.06 23.44 -2.93
C ASN A 303 -3.72 22.39 -2.03
N GLU A 304 -4.74 21.71 -2.55
CA GLU A 304 -5.50 20.69 -1.82
C GLU A 304 -5.41 19.32 -2.49
N ARG A 305 -5.28 18.24 -1.71
CA ARG A 305 -5.34 16.85 -2.16
C ARG A 305 -6.60 16.60 -3.01
N TRP A 306 -6.42 15.90 -4.13
CA TRP A 306 -7.51 15.48 -5.01
C TRP A 306 -7.71 13.96 -4.94
N ASP A 307 -8.31 13.51 -3.85
CA ASP A 307 -8.61 12.09 -3.60
C ASP A 307 -9.71 11.54 -4.53
N ALA A 308 -9.87 10.22 -4.55
CA ALA A 308 -10.82 9.53 -5.44
C ALA A 308 -12.30 9.84 -5.15
N ALA A 309 -12.67 10.20 -3.93
CA ALA A 309 -14.04 10.63 -3.63
C ALA A 309 -14.27 12.08 -4.09
N THR A 310 -13.30 12.96 -3.91
CA THR A 310 -13.31 14.33 -4.47
C THR A 310 -13.35 14.34 -5.99
N ALA A 311 -12.59 13.46 -6.65
CA ALA A 311 -12.61 13.31 -8.11
C ALA A 311 -13.88 12.64 -8.66
N PHE A 312 -14.32 11.53 -8.06
CA PHE A 312 -15.29 10.64 -8.70
C PHE A 312 -16.63 10.49 -7.98
N PHE A 313 -16.74 10.75 -6.67
CA PHE A 313 -17.98 10.51 -5.93
C PHE A 313 -18.75 11.78 -5.54
N TRP A 314 -18.13 12.74 -4.85
CA TRP A 314 -18.80 13.96 -4.39
C TRP A 314 -19.39 14.83 -5.54
N PRO A 315 -18.78 14.92 -6.74
CA PRO A 315 -19.39 15.61 -7.88
C PRO A 315 -20.67 14.95 -8.41
N VAL A 316 -20.96 13.70 -8.04
CA VAL A 316 -22.14 12.94 -8.50
C VAL A 316 -23.08 12.50 -7.37
N SER A 317 -22.77 12.80 -6.11
CA SER A 317 -23.56 12.36 -4.95
C SER A 317 -24.95 13.01 -4.80
N ALA A 318 -25.34 13.86 -5.76
CA ALA A 318 -26.70 14.40 -5.90
C ALA A 318 -27.58 13.57 -6.86
N ARG A 319 -26.99 12.64 -7.62
CA ARG A 319 -27.74 11.62 -8.37
C ARG A 319 -28.54 10.75 -7.40
N GLN A 320 -29.67 10.23 -7.86
CA GLN A 320 -30.58 9.43 -7.02
C GLN A 320 -30.31 7.92 -7.04
N ASN A 321 -29.39 7.47 -7.90
CA ASN A 321 -29.08 6.07 -8.18
C ASN A 321 -27.72 5.51 -7.68
N PRO A 322 -26.71 6.30 -7.23
CA PRO A 322 -25.57 5.79 -6.47
C PRO A 322 -25.79 5.95 -4.95
N HIS A 323 -25.71 4.85 -4.21
CA HIS A 323 -26.01 4.79 -2.77
C HIS A 323 -24.78 4.34 -1.97
N LEU A 324 -24.40 5.09 -0.92
CA LEU A 324 -23.39 4.63 0.05
C LEU A 324 -24.07 3.82 1.16
N LEU A 325 -23.61 2.58 1.37
CA LEU A 325 -24.04 1.71 2.46
C LEU A 325 -22.90 1.59 3.48
N ASN A 326 -23.09 2.15 4.68
CA ASN A 326 -22.09 2.09 5.73
C ASN A 326 -22.03 0.68 6.34
N GLY A 327 -20.90 -0.01 6.18
CA GLY A 327 -20.63 -1.28 6.83
C GLY A 327 -19.47 -2.08 6.22
N THR A 328 -19.04 -3.13 6.91
CA THR A 328 -17.95 -4.01 6.46
C THR A 328 -18.52 -5.19 5.69
N ALA A 329 -18.20 -5.31 4.39
CA ALA A 329 -18.58 -6.47 3.61
C ALA A 329 -17.95 -7.76 4.14
N SER A 330 -18.79 -8.79 4.29
CA SER A 330 -18.44 -10.12 4.79
C SER A 330 -18.04 -11.02 3.62
N ARG A 331 -18.97 -11.28 2.71
CA ARG A 331 -18.87 -12.24 1.60
C ARG A 331 -19.91 -11.97 0.51
N VAL A 332 -19.70 -12.54 -0.67
CA VAL A 332 -20.69 -12.65 -1.74
C VAL A 332 -21.78 -13.66 -1.33
N VAL A 333 -23.00 -13.42 -1.79
CA VAL A 333 -24.14 -14.35 -1.70
C VAL A 333 -24.40 -14.93 -3.10
N TRP A 334 -24.68 -16.23 -3.15
CA TRP A 334 -24.88 -16.98 -4.40
C TRP A 334 -26.36 -17.15 -4.73
N ALA A 335 -26.70 -17.22 -6.02
CA ALA A 335 -28.03 -17.57 -6.49
C ALA A 335 -28.35 -19.05 -6.20
N PRO A 336 -29.63 -19.42 -5.99
CA PRO A 336 -30.05 -20.81 -5.92
C PRO A 336 -29.89 -21.51 -7.28
N GLY A 337 -28.78 -22.26 -7.43
CA GLY A 337 -28.38 -22.88 -8.69
C GLY A 337 -27.41 -22.00 -9.49
N GLY A 338 -26.48 -22.65 -10.19
CA GLY A 338 -25.62 -22.02 -11.19
C GLY A 338 -26.17 -22.24 -12.60
N ASP A 339 -25.59 -21.54 -13.57
CA ASP A 339 -25.82 -21.81 -15.00
C ASP A 339 -24.64 -22.60 -15.61
N ALA A 340 -24.63 -22.76 -16.94
CA ALA A 340 -23.56 -23.48 -17.65
C ALA A 340 -22.16 -22.85 -17.55
N ARG A 341 -22.04 -21.64 -17.00
CA ARG A 341 -20.79 -20.91 -16.75
C ARG A 341 -20.31 -21.05 -15.30
N GLY A 342 -21.20 -21.36 -14.36
CA GLY A 342 -20.87 -21.64 -12.97
C GLY A 342 -21.81 -20.98 -11.94
N PRO A 343 -21.33 -20.80 -10.69
CA PRO A 343 -22.05 -20.10 -9.63
C PRO A 343 -22.30 -18.63 -9.97
N GLN A 344 -23.53 -18.15 -9.80
CA GLN A 344 -23.88 -16.74 -10.06
C GLN A 344 -23.99 -15.95 -8.75
N ALA A 345 -23.28 -14.83 -8.64
CA ALA A 345 -23.42 -13.90 -7.53
C ALA A 345 -24.81 -13.22 -7.56
N SER A 346 -25.51 -13.19 -6.42
CA SER A 346 -26.85 -12.61 -6.26
C SER A 346 -26.91 -11.45 -5.27
N GLY A 347 -25.83 -11.20 -4.52
CA GLY A 347 -25.78 -10.14 -3.51
C GLY A 347 -24.52 -10.15 -2.66
N VAL A 348 -24.51 -9.34 -1.61
CA VAL A 348 -23.42 -9.22 -0.63
C VAL A 348 -23.97 -9.21 0.79
N GLU A 349 -23.40 -10.05 1.66
CA GLU A 349 -23.58 -9.96 3.11
C GLU A 349 -22.59 -8.93 3.68
N TYR A 350 -23.05 -8.04 4.55
CA TYR A 350 -22.23 -7.04 5.22
C TYR A 350 -22.67 -6.81 6.68
N VAL A 351 -21.76 -6.30 7.50
CA VAL A 351 -22.00 -5.95 8.91
C VAL A 351 -22.09 -4.45 9.08
N THR A 352 -23.20 -3.97 9.65
CA THR A 352 -23.44 -2.54 9.92
C THR A 352 -22.64 -2.02 11.13
N PRO A 353 -22.53 -0.69 11.33
CA PRO A 353 -21.98 -0.13 12.57
C PRO A 353 -22.72 -0.55 13.85
N ALA A 354 -23.97 -1.03 13.74
CA ALA A 354 -24.74 -1.60 14.85
C ALA A 354 -24.46 -3.10 15.10
N ASN A 355 -23.46 -3.67 14.40
CA ASN A 355 -23.10 -5.09 14.41
C ASN A 355 -24.21 -6.04 13.91
N GLU A 356 -25.14 -5.53 13.09
CA GLU A 356 -26.15 -6.35 12.42
C GLU A 356 -25.58 -6.93 11.12
N ARG A 357 -25.78 -8.23 10.86
CA ARG A 357 -25.59 -8.78 9.50
C ARG A 357 -26.80 -8.41 8.63
N ARG A 358 -26.55 -7.82 7.46
CA ARG A 358 -27.54 -7.50 6.44
C ARG A 358 -27.09 -8.05 5.09
N THR A 359 -28.05 -8.25 4.18
CA THR A 359 -27.80 -8.65 2.79
C THR A 359 -28.46 -7.66 1.86
N VAL A 360 -27.75 -7.29 0.79
CA VAL A 360 -28.28 -6.51 -0.34
C VAL A 360 -28.07 -7.29 -1.63
N ASN A 361 -29.02 -7.17 -2.57
CA ASN A 361 -29.09 -8.00 -3.77
C ASN A 361 -28.57 -7.27 -5.01
N ALA A 362 -27.87 -8.00 -5.88
CA ALA A 362 -27.44 -7.53 -7.20
C ALA A 362 -28.30 -8.20 -8.28
N THR A 363 -28.87 -7.42 -9.20
CA THR A 363 -29.61 -7.95 -10.37
C THR A 363 -28.69 -8.20 -11.57
N ARG A 364 -27.47 -7.64 -11.59
CA ARG A 364 -26.46 -7.88 -12.62
C ARG A 364 -25.17 -8.45 -12.02
N GLU A 365 -24.41 -7.65 -11.29
CA GLU A 365 -23.02 -7.97 -10.92
C GLU A 365 -22.62 -7.48 -9.52
N VAL A 366 -21.71 -8.22 -8.88
CA VAL A 366 -21.02 -7.83 -7.64
C VAL A 366 -19.55 -7.56 -7.98
N ILE A 367 -19.06 -6.37 -7.69
CA ILE A 367 -17.71 -5.90 -8.03
C ILE A 367 -16.92 -5.67 -6.73
N ILE A 368 -15.82 -6.38 -6.54
CA ILE A 368 -14.98 -6.26 -5.33
C ILE A 368 -13.82 -5.28 -5.61
N SER A 369 -13.83 -4.14 -4.91
CA SER A 369 -12.85 -3.05 -4.99
C SER A 369 -12.22 -2.71 -3.63
N ALA A 370 -12.16 -3.69 -2.72
CA ALA A 370 -11.73 -3.52 -1.33
C ALA A 370 -10.20 -3.35 -1.13
N GLY A 371 -9.43 -3.36 -2.21
CA GLY A 371 -7.96 -3.33 -2.20
C GLY A 371 -7.33 -4.70 -1.94
N ALA A 372 -6.06 -4.86 -2.34
CA ALA A 372 -5.34 -6.14 -2.34
C ALA A 372 -5.31 -6.86 -0.98
N LEU A 373 -5.38 -6.12 0.13
CA LEU A 373 -5.34 -6.67 1.49
C LEU A 373 -6.71 -7.15 2.00
N ARG A 374 -7.82 -6.92 1.28
CA ARG A 374 -9.19 -7.28 1.70
C ARG A 374 -10.01 -8.02 0.64
N THR A 375 -9.77 -7.76 -0.66
CA THR A 375 -10.38 -8.51 -1.77
C THR A 375 -10.26 -10.04 -1.61
N PRO A 376 -9.08 -10.64 -1.39
CA PRO A 376 -8.98 -12.10 -1.24
C PRO A 376 -9.79 -12.62 -0.04
N LEU A 377 -9.84 -11.89 1.07
CA LEU A 377 -10.60 -12.30 2.26
C LEU A 377 -12.10 -12.44 1.97
N ILE A 378 -12.64 -11.57 1.10
CA ILE A 378 -14.05 -11.59 0.70
C ILE A 378 -14.29 -12.76 -0.25
N LEU A 379 -13.38 -13.01 -1.19
CA LEU A 379 -13.42 -14.18 -2.07
C LEU A 379 -13.40 -15.48 -1.26
N GLU A 380 -12.46 -15.61 -0.31
CA GLU A 380 -12.32 -16.79 0.55
C GLU A 380 -13.59 -17.06 1.37
N ARG A 381 -14.14 -16.05 2.07
CA ARG A 381 -15.43 -16.21 2.80
C ARG A 381 -16.65 -16.41 1.90
N SER A 382 -16.51 -16.25 0.59
CA SER A 382 -17.53 -16.60 -0.41
C SER A 382 -17.39 -18.03 -0.93
N GLY A 383 -16.36 -18.77 -0.50
CA GLY A 383 -16.03 -20.11 -1.02
C GLY A 383 -15.18 -20.08 -2.29
N ILE A 384 -14.59 -18.94 -2.66
CA ILE A 384 -13.70 -18.79 -3.82
C ILE A 384 -12.27 -18.80 -3.31
N GLY A 385 -11.50 -19.83 -3.63
CA GLY A 385 -10.12 -19.93 -3.15
C GLY A 385 -9.53 -21.33 -3.24
N ASN A 386 -8.44 -21.56 -2.51
CA ASN A 386 -7.82 -22.87 -2.33
C ASN A 386 -8.77 -23.82 -1.56
N PRO A 387 -9.34 -24.88 -2.18
CA PRO A 387 -10.37 -25.72 -1.56
C PRO A 387 -9.91 -26.53 -0.35
N ARG A 388 -8.59 -26.60 -0.09
CA ARG A 388 -8.04 -27.17 1.14
C ARG A 388 -8.12 -26.14 2.27
N LEU A 389 -7.57 -24.94 2.05
CA LEU A 389 -7.56 -23.85 3.03
C LEU A 389 -8.99 -23.48 3.48
N LEU A 390 -9.94 -23.41 2.54
CA LEU A 390 -11.34 -23.12 2.84
C LEU A 390 -11.97 -24.16 3.79
N ARG A 391 -11.77 -25.46 3.51
CA ARG A 391 -12.29 -26.55 4.35
C ARG A 391 -11.59 -26.61 5.71
N GLU A 392 -10.28 -26.34 5.78
CA GLU A 392 -9.54 -26.17 7.04
C GLU A 392 -10.05 -24.99 7.89
N ARG A 393 -10.90 -24.12 7.34
CA ARG A 393 -11.55 -22.99 8.03
C ARG A 393 -13.09 -23.11 8.13
N GLY A 394 -13.65 -24.27 7.78
CA GLY A 394 -15.10 -24.51 7.86
C GLY A 394 -15.93 -23.82 6.77
N ILE A 395 -15.30 -23.41 5.67
CA ILE A 395 -15.97 -22.79 4.50
C ILE A 395 -16.09 -23.83 3.39
N GLU A 396 -17.29 -24.01 2.84
CA GLU A 396 -17.49 -24.90 1.69
C GLU A 396 -16.94 -24.24 0.41
N PRO A 397 -16.07 -24.91 -0.37
CA PRO A 397 -15.58 -24.38 -1.63
C PRO A 397 -16.66 -24.35 -2.71
N VAL A 398 -16.87 -23.17 -3.29
CA VAL A 398 -17.81 -22.89 -4.38
C VAL A 398 -17.06 -22.72 -5.72
N VAL A 399 -15.85 -22.15 -5.70
CA VAL A 399 -14.96 -22.02 -6.86
C VAL A 399 -13.54 -22.40 -6.46
N ASP A 400 -12.98 -23.40 -7.16
CA ASP A 400 -11.58 -23.81 -7.04
C ASP A 400 -10.67 -22.79 -7.74
N SER A 401 -10.15 -21.83 -6.97
CA SER A 401 -9.25 -20.77 -7.44
C SER A 401 -8.08 -20.65 -6.47
N PRO A 402 -7.08 -21.55 -6.55
CA PRO A 402 -6.07 -21.70 -5.51
C PRO A 402 -5.12 -20.50 -5.40
N GLY A 403 -5.06 -19.64 -6.44
CA GLY A 403 -4.31 -18.39 -6.44
C GLY A 403 -4.94 -17.23 -5.66
N VAL A 404 -6.16 -17.37 -5.12
CA VAL A 404 -6.78 -16.31 -4.29
C VAL A 404 -5.94 -16.08 -3.03
N GLY A 405 -5.56 -14.82 -2.81
CA GLY A 405 -4.72 -14.41 -1.68
C GLY A 405 -3.22 -14.59 -1.95
N GLU A 406 -2.83 -15.54 -2.80
CA GLU A 406 -1.45 -15.80 -3.20
C GLU A 406 -0.86 -14.70 -4.12
N ASN A 407 0.40 -14.83 -4.52
CA ASN A 407 1.08 -13.87 -5.40
C ASN A 407 1.09 -12.42 -4.85
N LEU A 408 1.02 -12.21 -3.53
CA LEU A 408 1.24 -10.87 -2.97
C LEU A 408 2.62 -10.37 -3.37
N ILE A 409 2.66 -9.20 -4.01
CA ILE A 409 3.87 -8.45 -4.31
C ILE A 409 3.75 -7.11 -3.58
N ASP A 410 4.77 -6.74 -2.82
CA ASP A 410 4.96 -5.40 -2.26
C ASP A 410 6.47 -5.09 -2.23
N GLN A 411 6.81 -3.81 -2.19
CA GLN A 411 8.18 -3.32 -2.37
C GLN A 411 8.82 -3.00 -1.00
N PRO A 412 10.11 -3.36 -0.76
CA PRO A 412 10.77 -3.08 0.51
C PRO A 412 11.24 -1.61 0.55
N ASN A 413 10.55 -0.76 1.31
CA ASN A 413 10.93 0.65 1.47
C ASN A 413 11.98 0.80 2.59
N VAL A 414 13.08 1.50 2.31
CA VAL A 414 14.00 2.03 3.33
C VAL A 414 14.24 3.52 3.12
N SER A 415 14.75 4.23 4.12
CA SER A 415 15.06 5.66 4.01
C SER A 415 16.45 6.01 4.56
N LEU A 416 17.16 6.88 3.83
CA LEU A 416 18.38 7.56 4.24
C LEU A 416 18.03 9.02 4.59
N LEU A 417 18.41 9.49 5.78
CA LEU A 417 18.15 10.85 6.25
C LEU A 417 19.47 11.56 6.57
N TYR A 418 19.59 12.80 6.12
CA TYR A 418 20.73 13.68 6.35
C TYR A 418 20.25 15.03 6.90
N ALA A 419 21.07 15.67 7.73
CA ALA A 419 20.88 17.08 8.08
C ALA A 419 21.36 17.98 6.92
N SER A 420 20.70 19.11 6.71
CA SER A 420 21.12 20.14 5.76
C SER A 420 21.97 21.23 6.44
N LYS A 421 22.87 21.87 5.68
CA LYS A 421 23.57 23.10 6.04
C LYS A 421 22.70 24.35 5.86
N VAL A 422 21.55 24.23 5.17
CA VAL A 422 20.66 25.34 4.80
C VAL A 422 19.18 25.00 5.07
N THR A 423 18.33 26.01 5.22
CA THR A 423 16.88 25.81 5.41
C THR A 423 16.17 25.70 4.07
N HIS A 424 15.48 24.57 3.84
CA HIS A 424 14.68 24.30 2.65
C HIS A 424 13.23 24.73 2.87
N ASN A 425 12.74 25.63 2.01
CA ASN A 425 11.36 26.12 2.03
C ASN A 425 10.58 25.55 0.85
N GLY A 426 9.32 25.17 1.09
CA GLY A 426 8.50 24.48 0.10
C GLY A 426 8.70 22.97 0.13
N THR A 427 8.58 22.34 -1.02
CA THR A 427 8.61 20.88 -1.22
C THR A 427 9.52 20.52 -2.40
N SER A 428 10.26 19.43 -2.27
CA SER A 428 11.05 18.85 -3.37
C SER A 428 10.45 17.49 -3.76
N PRO A 429 9.54 17.43 -4.73
CA PRO A 429 8.94 16.20 -5.24
C PRO A 429 9.82 15.64 -6.36
N TYR A 430 11.03 15.18 -6.05
CA TYR A 430 11.97 14.69 -7.06
C TYR A 430 12.15 13.18 -6.98
N ALA A 431 11.89 12.46 -8.07
CA ALA A 431 12.11 11.01 -8.15
C ALA A 431 13.35 10.71 -8.99
N THR A 432 13.91 9.50 -8.85
CA THR A 432 14.95 8.99 -9.73
C THR A 432 14.77 7.50 -9.95
N PHE A 433 14.56 7.10 -11.20
CA PHE A 433 14.33 5.70 -11.58
C PHE A 433 15.56 5.11 -12.29
N ALA A 434 16.07 4.00 -11.77
CA ALA A 434 17.29 3.35 -12.24
C ALA A 434 17.01 1.95 -12.82
N THR A 435 17.64 1.62 -13.94
CA THR A 435 17.58 0.29 -14.58
C THR A 435 18.66 -0.65 -14.05
N ALA A 436 18.59 -1.94 -14.41
CA ALA A 436 19.65 -2.90 -14.12
C ALA A 436 21.03 -2.48 -14.65
N ARG A 437 21.08 -1.75 -15.78
CA ARG A 437 22.33 -1.22 -16.34
C ARG A 437 22.91 -0.10 -15.49
N ASP A 438 22.05 0.73 -14.91
CA ASP A 438 22.47 1.86 -14.08
C ASP A 438 22.98 1.39 -12.71
N LEU A 439 22.32 0.39 -12.11
CA LEU A 439 22.71 -0.16 -10.80
C LEU A 439 23.93 -1.08 -10.85
N PHE A 440 24.15 -1.81 -11.95
CA PHE A 440 25.19 -2.84 -12.04
C PHE A 440 26.31 -2.55 -13.05
N GLY A 441 26.16 -1.53 -13.90
CA GLY A 441 27.19 -1.09 -14.86
C GLY A 441 27.66 -2.23 -15.76
N SER A 442 28.98 -2.49 -15.77
CA SER A 442 29.60 -3.58 -16.52
C SER A 442 29.17 -4.99 -16.05
N ARG A 443 28.79 -5.14 -14.77
CA ARG A 443 28.37 -6.44 -14.19
C ARG A 443 26.94 -6.85 -14.55
N VAL A 444 26.19 -6.01 -15.27
CA VAL A 444 24.77 -6.29 -15.60
C VAL A 444 24.58 -7.63 -16.33
N GLY A 445 25.54 -8.05 -17.17
CA GLY A 445 25.51 -9.35 -17.85
C GLY A 445 25.71 -10.55 -16.92
N ASP A 446 26.59 -10.42 -15.92
CA ASP A 446 26.80 -11.46 -14.89
C ASP A 446 25.55 -11.61 -14.01
N VAL A 447 24.96 -10.48 -13.62
CA VAL A 447 23.73 -10.43 -12.82
C VAL A 447 22.53 -10.97 -13.60
N ALA A 448 22.40 -10.66 -14.90
CA ALA A 448 21.40 -11.29 -15.76
C ALA A 448 21.59 -12.82 -15.82
N THR A 449 22.83 -13.28 -16.00
CA THR A 449 23.15 -14.71 -16.12
C THR A 449 22.84 -15.47 -14.83
N SER A 450 23.25 -14.95 -13.66
CA SER A 450 22.98 -15.59 -12.38
C SER A 450 21.49 -15.57 -12.03
N THR A 451 20.80 -14.46 -12.28
CA THR A 451 19.35 -14.34 -12.08
C THR A 451 18.61 -15.36 -12.95
N ARG A 452 18.94 -15.47 -14.25
CA ARG A 452 18.34 -16.46 -15.17
C ARG A 452 18.58 -17.91 -14.73
N ALA A 453 19.71 -18.22 -14.10
CA ALA A 453 20.01 -19.55 -13.58
C ALA A 453 19.19 -19.90 -12.32
N SER A 454 18.83 -18.92 -11.50
CA SER A 454 18.12 -19.15 -10.23
C SER A 454 16.59 -19.07 -10.31
N LEU A 455 15.99 -18.56 -11.39
CA LEU A 455 14.52 -18.37 -11.52
C LEU A 455 13.71 -19.61 -11.10
N ARG A 456 14.14 -20.80 -11.55
CA ARG A 456 13.47 -22.07 -11.22
C ARG A 456 13.48 -22.37 -9.73
N GLN A 457 14.63 -22.19 -9.07
CA GLN A 457 14.76 -22.43 -7.62
C GLN A 457 13.85 -21.49 -6.83
N TRP A 458 13.78 -20.22 -7.23
CA TRP A 458 12.90 -19.24 -6.58
C TRP A 458 11.41 -19.55 -6.82
N ALA A 459 11.05 -20.03 -8.02
CA ALA A 459 9.69 -20.45 -8.35
C ALA A 459 9.28 -21.71 -7.57
N GLU A 460 10.17 -22.69 -7.42
CA GLU A 460 9.97 -23.87 -6.58
C GLU A 460 9.82 -23.50 -5.08
N GLN A 461 10.65 -22.57 -4.58
CA GLN A 461 10.58 -22.05 -3.21
C GLN A 461 9.26 -21.31 -2.94
N ALA A 462 8.85 -20.41 -3.84
CA ALA A 462 7.61 -19.65 -3.73
C ALA A 462 6.38 -20.58 -3.78
N ALA A 463 6.34 -21.52 -4.74
CA ALA A 463 5.28 -22.53 -4.84
C ALA A 463 5.16 -23.37 -3.56
N GLN A 464 6.26 -23.85 -2.99
CA GLN A 464 6.25 -24.60 -1.73
C GLN A 464 5.64 -23.77 -0.57
N SER A 465 5.90 -22.46 -0.54
CA SER A 465 5.39 -21.57 0.52
C SER A 465 3.90 -21.21 0.41
N SER A 466 3.24 -21.51 -0.72
CA SER A 466 1.81 -21.30 -0.99
C SER A 466 0.89 -22.44 -0.52
N ASN A 467 1.45 -23.52 0.07
CA ASN A 467 0.69 -24.72 0.47
C ASN A 467 -0.16 -25.36 -0.66
N GLY A 468 0.21 -25.13 -1.92
CA GLY A 468 -0.52 -25.58 -3.11
C GLY A 468 -1.35 -24.50 -3.82
N GLY A 469 -1.30 -23.25 -3.35
CA GLY A 469 -1.91 -22.12 -4.02
C GLY A 469 -1.29 -21.77 -5.38
N LEU A 470 0.02 -21.97 -5.53
CA LEU A 470 0.83 -21.61 -6.70
C LEU A 470 1.58 -22.80 -7.31
N ASN A 471 1.71 -22.80 -8.63
CA ASN A 471 2.44 -23.82 -9.39
C ASN A 471 3.87 -23.33 -9.74
N ALA A 472 4.88 -24.17 -9.48
CA ALA A 472 6.29 -23.82 -9.71
C ALA A 472 6.63 -23.56 -11.19
N SER A 473 6.05 -24.30 -12.14
CA SER A 473 6.29 -24.09 -13.57
C SER A 473 5.63 -22.80 -14.08
N ALA A 474 4.44 -22.48 -13.56
CA ALA A 474 3.77 -21.20 -13.83
C ALA A 474 4.58 -20.01 -13.29
N LEU A 475 5.04 -20.11 -12.04
CA LEU A 475 5.91 -19.10 -11.44
C LEU A 475 7.25 -18.96 -12.19
N GLU A 476 7.85 -20.05 -12.67
CA GLU A 476 9.07 -19.96 -13.49
C GLU A 476 8.81 -19.22 -14.81
N HIS A 477 7.63 -19.41 -15.43
CA HIS A 477 7.23 -18.67 -16.62
C HIS A 477 7.05 -17.16 -16.34
N ILE A 478 6.30 -16.81 -15.28
CA ILE A 478 6.12 -15.42 -14.83
C ILE A 478 7.48 -14.77 -14.51
N PHE A 479 8.37 -15.50 -13.83
CA PHE A 479 9.71 -15.01 -13.49
C PHE A 479 10.62 -14.87 -14.72
N ARG A 480 10.39 -15.63 -15.80
CA ARG A 480 11.08 -15.46 -17.09
C ARG A 480 10.62 -14.20 -17.82
N ILE A 481 9.33 -13.84 -17.76
CA ILE A 481 8.81 -12.55 -18.26
C ILE A 481 9.42 -11.40 -17.45
N GLN A 482 9.38 -11.47 -16.11
CA GLN A 482 9.98 -10.45 -15.24
C GLN A 482 11.51 -10.31 -15.47
N HIS A 483 12.23 -11.41 -15.68
CA HIS A 483 13.64 -11.35 -16.10
C HIS A 483 13.82 -10.65 -17.46
N GLY A 484 12.97 -10.96 -18.44
CA GLY A 484 12.97 -10.32 -19.76
C GLY A 484 12.77 -8.81 -19.67
N LEU A 485 11.82 -8.35 -18.84
CA LEU A 485 11.62 -6.91 -18.57
C LEU A 485 12.89 -6.26 -18.03
N VAL A 486 13.49 -6.84 -16.98
CA VAL A 486 14.65 -6.27 -16.28
C VAL A 486 15.91 -6.18 -17.17
N PHE A 487 16.22 -7.23 -17.93
CA PHE A 487 17.51 -7.33 -18.62
C PHE A 487 17.43 -7.23 -20.16
N ASP A 488 16.36 -7.73 -20.77
CA ASP A 488 16.21 -7.78 -22.23
C ASP A 488 15.43 -6.55 -22.77
N LYS A 489 14.51 -5.98 -21.97
CA LYS A 489 13.81 -4.70 -22.26
C LYS A 489 14.44 -3.49 -21.54
N GLY A 490 15.13 -3.72 -20.43
CA GLY A 490 15.85 -2.68 -19.68
C GLY A 490 14.95 -1.73 -18.89
N VAL A 491 13.83 -2.22 -18.35
CA VAL A 491 12.92 -1.40 -17.53
C VAL A 491 13.58 -0.94 -16.22
N THR A 492 12.95 0.02 -15.55
CA THR A 492 13.41 0.52 -14.25
C THR A 492 13.12 -0.50 -13.15
N ILE A 493 14.08 -0.64 -12.22
CA ILE A 493 14.05 -1.65 -11.15
C ILE A 493 14.26 -1.09 -9.75
N ALA A 494 14.66 0.17 -9.63
CA ALA A 494 14.67 0.88 -8.36
C ALA A 494 14.18 2.31 -8.55
N GLU A 495 13.47 2.80 -7.53
CA GLU A 495 13.04 4.18 -7.40
C GLU A 495 13.71 4.77 -6.16
N ILE A 496 14.20 6.00 -6.30
CA ILE A 496 14.86 6.77 -5.25
C ILE A 496 14.16 8.14 -5.21
N LEU A 497 13.29 8.36 -4.24
CA LEU A 497 12.79 9.69 -3.96
C LEU A 497 13.94 10.55 -3.41
N THR A 498 13.92 11.84 -3.69
CA THR A 498 14.86 12.85 -3.18
C THR A 498 14.03 14.04 -2.73
N THR A 499 13.98 14.29 -1.43
CA THR A 499 13.22 15.41 -0.88
C THR A 499 13.98 16.17 0.19
N ALA A 500 13.58 17.41 0.40
CA ALA A 500 14.16 18.33 1.36
C ALA A 500 13.08 19.24 1.95
N GLY A 501 13.25 19.60 3.22
CA GLY A 501 12.33 20.49 3.94
C GLY A 501 12.88 20.85 5.32
N ALA A 502 12.75 22.12 5.70
CA ALA A 502 13.40 22.69 6.87
C ALA A 502 14.91 22.37 6.89
N ASP A 503 15.42 21.78 7.96
CA ASP A 503 16.82 21.41 8.18
C ASP A 503 17.17 19.99 7.69
N LYS A 504 16.30 19.33 6.91
CA LYS A 504 16.40 17.90 6.59
C LYS A 504 16.40 17.59 5.10
N LEU A 505 17.13 16.53 4.79
CA LEU A 505 17.27 15.91 3.48
C LEU A 505 16.93 14.42 3.62
N LEU A 506 16.18 13.86 2.69
CA LEU A 506 15.73 12.46 2.74
C LEU A 506 15.74 11.84 1.35
N SER A 507 16.20 10.59 1.29
CA SER A 507 15.86 9.66 0.21
C SER A 507 15.12 8.46 0.76
N ALA A 508 13.90 8.21 0.27
CA ALA A 508 13.22 6.93 0.42
C ALA A 508 13.45 6.12 -0.86
N LEU A 509 13.70 4.82 -0.74
CA LEU A 509 14.09 3.99 -1.88
C LEU A 509 13.61 2.54 -1.75
N TRP A 510 13.32 1.93 -2.89
CA TRP A 510 12.82 0.57 -2.99
C TRP A 510 13.15 -0.10 -4.33
N ALA A 511 13.37 -1.42 -4.29
CA ALA A 511 13.35 -2.28 -5.46
C ALA A 511 11.91 -2.39 -6.01
N LEU A 512 11.71 -1.98 -7.27
CA LEU A 512 10.40 -1.92 -7.92
C LEU A 512 9.85 -3.30 -8.31
N LEU A 513 10.73 -4.20 -8.75
CA LEU A 513 10.39 -5.51 -9.31
C LEU A 513 11.01 -6.67 -8.51
N PRO A 514 10.58 -6.92 -7.26
CA PRO A 514 11.01 -8.08 -6.47
C PRO A 514 10.48 -9.40 -7.05
N PHE A 515 11.25 -10.47 -6.91
CA PHE A 515 10.86 -11.85 -7.24
C PHE A 515 10.22 -12.57 -6.05
N SER A 516 10.34 -12.05 -4.82
CA SER A 516 9.60 -12.57 -3.67
C SER A 516 8.09 -12.55 -3.95
N ARG A 517 7.39 -13.59 -3.47
CA ARG A 517 5.93 -13.73 -3.55
C ARG A 517 5.40 -14.13 -2.19
N GLY A 518 4.45 -13.35 -1.70
CA GLY A 518 3.77 -13.55 -0.44
C GLY A 518 2.32 -14.01 -0.61
N SER A 519 1.54 -13.93 0.47
CA SER A 519 0.09 -14.07 0.40
C SER A 519 -0.68 -13.25 1.44
N VAL A 520 -2.01 -13.14 1.25
CA VAL A 520 -3.00 -12.53 2.15
C VAL A 520 -4.21 -13.45 2.25
N HIS A 521 -4.42 -14.04 3.44
CA HIS A 521 -5.55 -14.93 3.70
C HIS A 521 -6.35 -14.51 4.93
N ILE A 522 -7.58 -15.02 5.06
CA ILE A 522 -8.35 -14.93 6.31
C ILE A 522 -7.63 -15.61 7.48
N ARG A 523 -8.01 -15.23 8.71
CA ARG A 523 -7.68 -15.97 9.94
C ARG A 523 -8.72 -17.04 10.28
N SER A 524 -10.00 -16.73 10.07
CA SER A 524 -11.15 -17.63 10.25
C SER A 524 -12.33 -17.14 9.40
N ALA A 525 -13.42 -17.90 9.34
CA ALA A 525 -14.63 -17.48 8.64
C ALA A 525 -15.29 -16.22 9.26
N ASP A 526 -15.22 -16.07 10.59
CA ASP A 526 -15.81 -14.93 11.31
C ASP A 526 -14.94 -13.67 11.35
N ASP A 527 -13.63 -13.78 11.13
CA ASP A 527 -12.75 -12.61 11.09
C ASP A 527 -12.89 -11.84 9.75
N ILE A 528 -13.90 -10.98 9.70
CA ILE A 528 -14.16 -10.11 8.54
C ILE A 528 -13.15 -8.96 8.39
N GLY A 529 -12.34 -8.70 9.44
CA GLY A 529 -11.51 -7.50 9.57
C GLY A 529 -10.00 -7.73 9.45
N GLY A 530 -9.50 -8.85 9.96
CA GLY A 530 -8.09 -9.18 10.12
C GLY A 530 -7.51 -10.06 9.00
N PRO A 531 -6.83 -9.49 7.99
CA PRO A 531 -5.98 -10.27 7.11
C PRO A 531 -4.81 -10.91 7.88
N VAL A 532 -4.36 -12.06 7.41
CA VAL A 532 -3.03 -12.62 7.67
C VAL A 532 -2.16 -12.26 6.48
N ILE A 533 -1.36 -11.19 6.61
CA ILE A 533 -0.50 -10.67 5.54
C ILE A 533 0.92 -11.23 5.71
N ASP A 534 1.45 -11.92 4.69
CA ASP A 534 2.84 -12.36 4.65
C ASP A 534 3.48 -12.04 3.28
N PRO A 535 4.11 -10.86 3.09
CA PRO A 535 4.76 -10.48 1.83
C PRO A 535 6.03 -11.28 1.53
N LYS A 536 6.57 -12.01 2.51
CA LYS A 536 7.86 -12.72 2.42
C LYS A 536 8.99 -11.82 1.89
N PHE A 537 9.06 -10.57 2.38
CA PHE A 537 10.06 -9.58 1.92
C PHE A 537 11.47 -10.18 1.89
N LEU A 538 12.24 -9.83 0.85
CA LEU A 538 13.64 -10.20 0.69
C LEU A 538 13.93 -11.71 0.72
N ALA A 539 12.93 -12.57 0.46
CA ALA A 539 13.12 -14.02 0.38
C ALA A 539 14.04 -14.41 -0.79
N VAL A 540 13.96 -13.68 -1.90
CA VAL A 540 14.80 -13.87 -3.09
C VAL A 540 16.06 -12.99 -3.02
N GLY A 541 17.20 -13.55 -3.45
CA GLY A 541 18.51 -12.87 -3.39
C GLY A 541 18.66 -11.70 -4.37
N PHE A 542 17.93 -11.70 -5.49
CA PHE A 542 17.93 -10.55 -6.42
C PHE A 542 17.34 -9.31 -5.76
N ASP A 543 16.23 -9.46 -5.03
CA ASP A 543 15.54 -8.37 -4.34
C ASP A 543 16.50 -7.64 -3.37
N ARG A 544 17.29 -8.40 -2.61
CA ARG A 544 18.36 -7.86 -1.75
C ARG A 544 19.46 -7.17 -2.57
N THR A 545 19.91 -7.81 -3.65
CA THR A 545 20.94 -7.25 -4.56
C THR A 545 20.53 -5.89 -5.14
N VAL A 546 19.27 -5.74 -5.58
CA VAL A 546 18.73 -4.47 -6.08
C VAL A 546 18.61 -3.44 -4.96
N GLN A 547 18.07 -3.82 -3.81
CA GLN A 547 17.90 -2.91 -2.67
C GLN A 547 19.24 -2.34 -2.16
N VAL A 548 20.28 -3.17 -2.08
CA VAL A 548 21.64 -2.74 -1.71
C VAL A 548 22.23 -1.79 -2.75
N ALA A 549 22.04 -2.08 -4.05
CA ALA A 549 22.56 -1.22 -5.12
C ALA A 549 21.83 0.13 -5.20
N ALA A 550 20.51 0.15 -5.04
CA ALA A 550 19.71 1.37 -4.95
C ALA A 550 20.09 2.22 -3.71
N GLY A 551 20.28 1.56 -2.57
CA GLY A 551 20.77 2.19 -1.33
C GLY A 551 22.12 2.86 -1.51
N ARG A 552 23.08 2.17 -2.16
CA ARG A 552 24.39 2.74 -2.50
C ARG A 552 24.29 3.91 -3.48
N LEU A 553 23.45 3.82 -4.52
CA LEU A 553 23.25 4.91 -5.48
C LEU A 553 22.69 6.17 -4.79
N ALA A 554 21.69 6.02 -3.92
CA ALA A 554 21.17 7.13 -3.11
C ALA A 554 22.24 7.70 -2.15
N ALA A 555 23.04 6.84 -1.51
CA ALA A 555 24.12 7.28 -0.62
C ALA A 555 25.31 7.92 -1.37
N GLU A 556 25.49 7.64 -2.66
CA GLU A 556 26.48 8.30 -3.53
C GLU A 556 25.96 9.66 -4.01
N PHE A 557 24.68 9.77 -4.33
CA PHE A 557 24.04 11.05 -4.67
C PHE A 557 24.32 12.11 -3.60
N TRP A 558 24.02 11.84 -2.32
CA TRP A 558 24.29 12.78 -1.22
C TRP A 558 25.78 13.08 -0.94
N ARG A 559 26.71 12.36 -1.58
CA ARG A 559 28.16 12.61 -1.53
C ARG A 559 28.71 13.25 -2.80
N THR A 560 27.89 13.39 -3.84
CA THR A 560 28.28 13.93 -5.15
C THR A 560 28.08 15.44 -5.19
N ALA A 561 29.11 16.21 -5.55
CA ALA A 561 28.98 17.66 -5.73
C ALA A 561 28.07 18.00 -6.92
N PRO A 562 27.23 19.05 -6.83
CA PRO A 562 27.15 20.03 -5.74
C PRO A 562 26.16 19.70 -4.59
N ILE A 563 25.33 18.65 -4.66
CA ILE A 563 24.37 18.36 -3.57
C ILE A 563 25.06 18.05 -2.23
N SER A 564 26.29 17.52 -2.26
CA SER A 564 27.17 17.39 -1.07
C SER A 564 27.36 18.70 -0.30
N ASP A 565 27.27 19.84 -0.99
CA ASP A 565 27.59 21.14 -0.41
C ASP A 565 26.47 21.62 0.52
N VAL A 566 25.23 21.15 0.33
CA VAL A 566 24.13 21.34 1.28
C VAL A 566 24.03 20.25 2.35
N VAL A 567 24.70 19.10 2.22
CA VAL A 567 24.64 18.02 3.24
C VAL A 567 25.53 18.38 4.45
N ALA A 568 24.95 18.48 5.66
CA ALA A 568 25.69 18.68 6.91
C ALA A 568 26.22 17.36 7.49
N GLY A 569 25.49 16.25 7.31
CA GLY A 569 25.91 14.91 7.74
C GLY A 569 24.76 13.90 7.73
N GLN A 570 25.10 12.61 7.64
CA GLN A 570 24.10 11.52 7.69
C GLN A 570 23.61 11.28 9.11
N TYR A 571 22.29 11.24 9.30
CA TYR A 571 21.64 11.06 10.59
C TYR A 571 21.09 9.63 10.77
N LEU A 572 20.37 9.11 9.77
CA LEU A 572 19.86 7.74 9.77
C LEU A 572 20.14 7.06 8.43
N PRO A 573 20.70 5.83 8.42
CA PRO A 573 21.44 5.21 9.53
C PRO A 573 22.67 6.04 9.90
N SER A 574 23.17 5.90 11.11
CA SER A 574 24.45 6.49 11.50
C SER A 574 25.61 5.90 10.68
N SER A 575 26.69 6.65 10.53
CA SER A 575 27.93 6.20 9.87
C SER A 575 28.61 5.01 10.57
N THR A 576 28.21 4.68 11.80
CA THR A 576 28.61 3.46 12.52
C THR A 576 27.82 2.22 12.12
N VAL A 577 26.63 2.37 11.54
CA VAL A 577 25.79 1.27 11.04
C VAL A 577 26.06 1.06 9.55
N LEU A 578 25.99 2.13 8.75
CA LEU A 578 26.45 2.16 7.36
C LEU A 578 27.52 3.25 7.18
N PRO A 579 28.82 2.91 7.28
CA PRO A 579 29.89 3.79 6.83
C PRO A 579 29.89 3.93 5.29
N PRO A 580 30.60 4.90 4.70
CA PRO A 580 30.63 5.10 3.24
C PRO A 580 31.14 3.89 2.44
N ASP A 581 31.96 3.04 3.06
CA ASP A 581 32.52 1.80 2.51
C ASP A 581 31.74 0.53 2.94
N ALA A 582 30.51 0.69 3.46
CA ALA A 582 29.71 -0.41 3.99
C ALA A 582 29.57 -1.60 3.02
N THR A 583 29.91 -2.78 3.53
CA THR A 583 29.81 -4.08 2.84
C THR A 583 28.36 -4.45 2.53
N ASP A 584 28.16 -5.37 1.58
CA ASP A 584 26.84 -5.88 1.19
C ASP A 584 26.09 -6.44 2.41
N ALA A 585 26.79 -7.15 3.30
CA ALA A 585 26.22 -7.70 4.53
C ALA A 585 25.78 -6.62 5.54
N GLN A 586 26.44 -5.46 5.60
CA GLN A 586 25.99 -4.33 6.41
C GLN A 586 24.71 -3.70 5.84
N TRP A 587 24.65 -3.53 4.51
CA TRP A 587 23.44 -3.04 3.84
C TRP A 587 22.27 -4.02 3.95
N GLU A 588 22.47 -5.32 3.75
CA GLU A 588 21.44 -6.35 3.95
C GLU A 588 20.95 -6.37 5.41
N SER A 589 21.86 -6.35 6.38
CA SER A 589 21.52 -6.34 7.81
C SER A 589 20.75 -5.08 8.21
N TRP A 590 21.19 -3.89 7.79
CA TRP A 590 20.46 -2.64 8.05
C TRP A 590 19.07 -2.67 7.41
N THR A 591 18.97 -3.10 6.15
CA THR A 591 17.70 -3.21 5.41
C THR A 591 16.75 -4.16 6.14
N ALA A 592 17.18 -5.36 6.51
CA ALA A 592 16.35 -6.33 7.25
C ALA A 592 15.83 -5.77 8.57
N ASN A 593 16.64 -4.98 9.29
CA ASN A 593 16.27 -4.35 10.56
C ASN A 593 15.43 -3.07 10.44
N THR A 594 15.32 -2.44 9.25
CA THR A 594 14.67 -1.13 9.10
C THR A 594 13.59 -1.03 8.03
N LEU A 595 13.53 -1.95 7.05
CA LEU A 595 12.56 -1.85 5.95
C LEU A 595 11.11 -1.82 6.45
N GLY A 596 10.27 -1.06 5.75
CA GLY A 596 8.82 -1.09 5.85
C GLY A 596 8.17 -1.58 4.55
N SER A 597 6.85 -1.70 4.59
CA SER A 597 6.02 -1.80 3.38
C SER A 597 6.10 -0.50 2.59
N ASN A 598 6.05 -0.57 1.25
CA ASN A 598 5.83 0.60 0.40
C ASN A 598 4.34 0.91 0.17
N ALA A 599 3.45 0.15 0.81
CA ALA A 599 1.99 0.15 0.62
C ALA A 599 1.54 -0.10 -0.83
N HIS A 600 2.38 -0.73 -1.66
CA HIS A 600 2.14 -1.00 -3.09
C HIS A 600 1.72 -2.46 -3.32
N SER A 601 0.88 -3.00 -2.43
CA SER A 601 0.41 -4.39 -2.45
C SER A 601 -0.43 -4.70 -3.69
N VAL A 602 0.03 -5.65 -4.51
CA VAL A 602 -0.68 -6.17 -5.70
C VAL A 602 -0.65 -7.70 -5.77
N GLY A 603 -1.35 -8.29 -6.75
CA GLY A 603 -1.25 -9.72 -7.10
C GLY A 603 -2.19 -10.69 -6.37
N THR A 604 -2.75 -10.33 -5.22
CA THR A 604 -3.63 -11.18 -4.38
C THR A 604 -4.97 -11.60 -5.01
N ALA A 605 -5.29 -11.01 -6.17
CA ALA A 605 -6.33 -11.45 -7.10
C ALA A 605 -5.84 -11.17 -8.53
N ALA A 606 -4.75 -11.83 -8.94
CA ALA A 606 -4.03 -11.54 -10.18
C ALA A 606 -4.89 -11.74 -11.45
N MET A 607 -4.82 -10.75 -12.35
CA MET A 607 -5.37 -10.81 -13.70
C MET A 607 -4.34 -11.48 -14.63
N MET A 608 -4.53 -12.76 -14.92
CA MET A 608 -3.72 -13.56 -15.83
C MET A 608 -4.42 -14.88 -16.18
N ALA A 609 -3.88 -15.64 -17.13
CA ALA A 609 -4.37 -16.96 -17.48
C ALA A 609 -4.48 -17.89 -16.25
N ARG A 610 -5.54 -18.70 -16.16
CA ARG A 610 -5.85 -19.51 -14.96
C ARG A 610 -4.80 -20.59 -14.70
N GLU A 611 -4.21 -21.12 -15.76
CA GLU A 611 -3.07 -22.05 -15.73
C GLU A 611 -1.78 -21.43 -15.15
N LEU A 612 -1.67 -20.09 -15.14
CA LEU A 612 -0.59 -19.37 -14.45
C LEU A 612 -0.89 -19.13 -12.96
N GLY A 613 -2.07 -19.54 -12.47
CA GLY A 613 -2.58 -19.22 -11.13
C GLY A 613 -3.42 -17.94 -11.09
N GLY A 614 -3.94 -17.48 -12.24
CA GLY A 614 -4.81 -16.32 -12.33
C GLY A 614 -6.12 -16.47 -11.57
N VAL A 615 -6.58 -15.36 -11.00
CA VAL A 615 -7.81 -15.25 -10.18
C VAL A 615 -8.91 -14.49 -10.90
N VAL A 616 -8.56 -13.60 -11.83
CA VAL A 616 -9.54 -12.93 -12.71
C VAL A 616 -9.10 -12.95 -14.17
N ASP A 617 -10.08 -12.95 -15.06
CA ASP A 617 -9.91 -12.90 -16.51
C ASP A 617 -9.62 -11.48 -17.04
N PRO A 618 -9.34 -11.30 -18.35
CA PRO A 618 -9.05 -9.98 -18.94
C PRO A 618 -10.25 -9.01 -18.96
N SER A 619 -11.41 -9.41 -18.44
CA SER A 619 -12.58 -8.54 -18.16
C SER A 619 -12.79 -8.33 -16.65
N LEU A 620 -11.81 -8.69 -15.82
CA LEU A 620 -11.81 -8.64 -14.36
C LEU A 620 -12.87 -9.52 -13.68
N ARG A 621 -13.32 -10.59 -14.35
CA ARG A 621 -14.28 -11.57 -13.81
C ARG A 621 -13.55 -12.74 -13.15
N VAL A 622 -14.07 -13.21 -12.03
CA VAL A 622 -13.56 -14.37 -11.25
C VAL A 622 -14.04 -15.69 -11.86
#